data_AF-A0A1H4CG99-F1
#
_entry.id   AF-A0A1H4CG99-F1
#
_cell.length_a   1.000
_cell.length_b   1.000
_cell.length_c   1.000
_cell.angle_alpha   90.00
_cell.angle_beta   90.00
_cell.angle_gamma   90.00
#
_symmetry.space_group_name_H-M   'P 1'
#
loop_
_entity.id
_entity.type
_entity.pdbx_description
1 polymer ?
#
loop_
_entity_poly.entity_id
_entity_poly.type
_entity_poly.pdbx_seq_one_letter_code
_entity_poly.pdbx_strand_id
1 'polypeptide(L)'
;MSTTRKEFNDQIADNNKRIADLQAENLELLKAALMTSDETQWYTEMEEHYKEYPNNDRRRTAINKKRMVGRVNWVENFRDEDTGKLIPVDRSRIVKINGEWDL
;
A
#
# COMPACT_ATOMS: atom_id res chain seq x y z
N MET A 1 -9.57 34.14 -32.95
CA MET A 1 -9.13 34.81 -31.71
C MET A 1 -7.86 34.12 -31.25
N SER A 2 -6.79 34.86 -30.95
CA SER A 2 -5.52 34.28 -30.48
C SER A 2 -5.65 34.00 -29.00
N THR A 3 -5.62 32.72 -28.61
CA THR A 3 -5.57 32.29 -27.21
C THR A 3 -4.33 32.90 -26.55
N THR A 4 -4.49 33.46 -25.36
CA THR A 4 -3.38 34.10 -24.64
C THR A 4 -2.57 33.07 -23.88
N ARG A 5 -1.28 33.35 -23.64
CA ARG A 5 -0.43 32.49 -22.78
C ARG A 5 -1.03 32.32 -21.38
N LYS A 6 -1.76 33.33 -20.89
CA LYS A 6 -2.46 33.26 -19.60
C LYS A 6 -3.55 32.18 -19.61
N GLU A 7 -4.40 32.16 -20.64
CA GLU A 7 -5.47 31.15 -20.78
C GLU A 7 -4.90 29.72 -20.84
N PHE A 8 -3.76 29.52 -21.50
CA PHE A 8 -3.08 28.21 -21.48
C PHE A 8 -2.57 27.84 -20.08
N ASN A 9 -1.96 28.79 -19.36
CA ASN A 9 -1.47 28.54 -18.01
C ASN A 9 -2.60 28.23 -17.03
N ASP A 10 -3.72 28.95 -17.13
CA ASP A 10 -4.91 28.73 -16.31
C ASP A 10 -5.48 27.31 -16.60
N GLN A 11 -5.56 26.92 -17.87
CA GLN A 11 -5.99 25.57 -18.25
C GLN A 11 -5.04 24.45 -17.78
N ILE A 12 -3.72 24.68 -17.81
CA ILE A 12 -2.74 23.75 -17.26
C ILE A 12 -2.93 23.59 -15.74
N ALA A 13 -3.14 24.70 -15.02
CA ALA A 13 -3.38 24.66 -13.58
C ALA A 13 -4.65 23.87 -13.24
N ASP A 14 -5.74 24.11 -13.96
CA ASP A 14 -7.00 23.37 -13.79
C ASP A 14 -6.84 21.88 -14.09
N ASN A 15 -6.13 21.53 -15.16
CA ASN A 15 -5.84 20.14 -15.49
C ASN A 15 -5.00 19.46 -14.40
N ASN A 16 -3.97 20.13 -13.89
CA ASN A 16 -3.13 19.59 -12.82
C ASN A 16 -3.93 19.35 -11.53
N LYS A 17 -4.84 20.27 -11.19
CA LYS A 17 -5.75 20.09 -10.06
C LYS A 17 -6.63 18.85 -10.28
N ARG A 18 -7.20 18.70 -11.46
CA ARG A 18 -8.05 17.55 -11.80
C ARG A 18 -7.31 16.22 -11.75
N ILE A 19 -6.04 16.21 -12.18
CA ILE A 19 -5.15 15.05 -12.05
C ILE A 19 -4.93 14.70 -10.58
N ALA A 20 -4.64 15.69 -9.73
CA ALA A 20 -4.45 15.47 -8.30
C ALA A 20 -5.71 14.92 -7.63
N ASP A 21 -6.89 15.46 -7.96
CA ASP A 21 -8.18 14.98 -7.45
C ASP A 21 -8.45 13.52 -7.86
N LEU A 22 -8.20 13.16 -9.12
CA LEU A 22 -8.35 11.79 -9.63
C LEU A 22 -7.33 10.82 -8.99
N GLN A 23 -6.11 11.27 -8.73
CA GLN A 23 -5.11 10.47 -8.02
C GLN A 23 -5.54 10.18 -6.58
N ALA A 24 -6.13 11.16 -5.88
CA ALA A 24 -6.68 10.97 -4.55
C ALA A 24 -7.86 9.99 -4.56
N GLU A 25 -8.77 10.11 -5.53
CA GLU A 25 -9.89 9.17 -5.70
C GLU A 25 -9.40 7.74 -5.96
N ASN A 26 -8.43 7.57 -6.87
CA ASN A 26 -7.82 6.26 -7.14
C ASN A 26 -7.15 5.66 -5.90
N LEU A 27 -6.53 6.48 -5.07
CA LEU A 27 -5.93 6.03 -3.82
C LEU A 27 -6.99 5.51 -2.84
N GLU A 28 -8.12 6.20 -2.70
CA GLU A 28 -9.23 5.73 -1.85
C GLU A 28 -9.86 4.44 -2.39
N LEU A 29 -10.05 4.34 -3.70
CA LEU A 29 -10.52 3.11 -4.35
C LEU A 29 -9.54 1.95 -4.13
N LEU A 30 -8.23 2.21 -4.22
CA LEU A 30 -7.21 1.21 -3.94
C LEU A 30 -7.27 0.73 -2.48
N LYS A 31 -7.38 1.64 -1.51
CA LYS A 31 -7.56 1.29 -0.09
C LYS A 31 -8.79 0.41 0.12
N ALA A 32 -9.92 0.77 -0.51
CA ALA A 32 -11.15 -0.01 -0.43
C ALA A 32 -10.97 -1.40 -1.04
N ALA A 33 -10.35 -1.51 -2.22
CA ALA A 33 -10.08 -2.78 -2.87
C ALA A 33 -9.18 -3.68 -2.02
N LEU A 34 -8.13 -3.15 -1.38
CA LEU A 34 -7.24 -3.92 -0.51
C LEU A 34 -7.94 -4.50 0.73
N MET A 35 -9.04 -3.89 1.19
CA MET A 35 -9.86 -4.41 2.30
C MET A 35 -10.87 -5.46 1.85
N THR A 36 -11.13 -5.60 0.54
CA THR A 36 -11.97 -6.68 0.04
C THR A 36 -11.23 -8.01 0.12
N SER A 37 -11.97 -9.07 0.41
CA SER A 37 -11.42 -10.41 0.57
C SER A 37 -12.17 -11.40 -0.31
N ASP A 38 -11.42 -12.25 -0.99
CA ASP A 38 -11.88 -13.34 -1.83
C ASP A 38 -11.00 -14.60 -1.60
N GLU A 39 -11.13 -15.60 -2.47
CA GLU A 39 -10.38 -16.85 -2.36
C GLU A 39 -8.87 -16.69 -2.62
N THR A 40 -8.45 -15.59 -3.27
CA THR A 40 -7.07 -15.35 -3.70
C THR A 40 -6.36 -14.29 -2.87
N GLN A 41 -7.11 -13.36 -2.27
CA GLN A 41 -6.58 -12.26 -1.47
C GLN A 41 -7.49 -11.95 -0.29
N TRP A 42 -6.94 -11.65 0.89
CA TRP A 42 -7.73 -11.19 2.04
C TRP A 42 -6.98 -10.23 2.94
N TYR A 43 -7.72 -9.36 3.64
CA TYR A 43 -7.18 -8.39 4.58
C TYR A 43 -7.27 -8.88 6.02
N THR A 44 -6.24 -8.63 6.81
CA THR A 44 -6.19 -8.93 8.25
C THR A 44 -5.61 -7.76 9.02
N GLU A 45 -6.20 -7.42 10.16
CA GLU A 45 -5.69 -6.38 11.07
C GLU A 45 -5.48 -6.96 12.48
N MET A 46 -4.26 -6.85 13.00
CA MET A 46 -3.88 -7.44 14.30
C MET A 46 -2.83 -6.61 15.05
N GLU A 47 -2.78 -6.77 16.37
CA GLU A 47 -1.69 -6.22 17.18
C GLU A 47 -0.39 -7.02 16.94
N GLU A 48 0.68 -6.35 16.53
CA GLU A 48 2.02 -6.92 16.43
C GLU A 48 2.97 -6.26 17.44
N HIS A 49 3.80 -7.10 18.06
CA HIS A 49 4.94 -6.66 18.84
C HIS A 49 6.15 -6.41 17.93
N TYR A 50 6.82 -5.28 18.08
CA TYR A 50 8.06 -4.98 17.35
C TYR A 50 9.13 -4.43 18.29
N LYS A 51 10.38 -4.63 17.89
CA LYS A 51 11.55 -4.07 18.57
C LYS A 51 11.87 -2.72 17.96
N GLU A 52 11.79 -1.68 18.77
CA GLU A 52 12.27 -0.35 18.43
C GLU A 52 13.64 -0.13 19.05
N TYR A 53 14.58 0.39 18.26
CA TYR A 53 15.91 0.72 18.72
C TYR A 53 16.04 2.24 18.85
N PRO A 54 16.37 2.78 20.04
CA PRO A 54 16.56 4.21 20.24
C PRO A 54 17.59 4.77 19.24
N ASN A 55 17.24 5.85 18.54
CA ASN A 55 18.06 6.48 17.50
C ASN A 55 18.51 5.52 16.38
N ASN A 56 17.76 4.44 16.15
CA ASN A 56 18.11 3.38 15.20
C ASN A 56 19.43 2.64 15.51
N ASP A 57 19.96 2.79 16.74
CA ASP A 57 21.20 2.12 17.17
C ASP A 57 20.91 0.72 17.71
N ARG A 58 21.16 -0.29 16.87
CA ARG A 58 20.95 -1.72 17.20
C ARG A 58 21.80 -2.23 18.36
N ARG A 59 22.80 -1.47 18.81
CA ARG A 59 23.65 -1.81 19.97
C ARG A 59 22.97 -1.49 21.30
N ARG A 60 21.93 -0.67 21.31
CA ARG A 60 21.15 -0.35 22.51
C ARG A 60 20.05 -1.39 22.75
N THR A 61 19.66 -1.54 24.00
CA THR A 61 18.55 -2.43 24.39
C THR A 61 17.29 -2.04 23.61
N ALA A 62 16.74 -3.01 22.86
CA ALA A 62 15.50 -2.84 22.14
C ALA A 62 14.34 -2.60 23.11
N ILE A 63 13.47 -1.66 22.77
CA ILE A 63 12.22 -1.43 23.47
C ILE A 63 11.14 -2.21 22.72
N ASN A 64 10.45 -3.11 23.42
CA ASN A 64 9.30 -3.81 22.86
C ASN A 64 8.11 -2.85 22.83
N LYS A 65 7.60 -2.56 21.64
CA LYS A 65 6.39 -1.76 21.44
C LYS A 65 5.32 -2.60 20.75
N LYS A 66 4.07 -2.18 20.92
CA LYS A 66 2.93 -2.70 20.19
C LYS A 66 2.53 -1.72 19.09
N ARG A 67 2.04 -2.24 17.97
CA ARG A 67 1.40 -1.47 16.91
C ARG A 67 0.26 -2.29 16.30
N MET A 68 -0.78 -1.64 15.83
CA MET A 68 -1.80 -2.27 15.01
C MET A 68 -1.28 -2.37 13.58
N VAL A 69 -1.36 -3.55 12.96
CA VAL A 69 -0.85 -3.79 11.60
C VAL A 69 -1.96 -4.38 10.74
N GLY A 70 -2.27 -3.69 9.64
CA GLY A 70 -3.09 -4.20 8.55
C GLY A 70 -2.21 -4.84 7.48
N ARG A 71 -2.50 -6.09 7.13
CA ARG A 71 -1.82 -6.87 6.09
C ARG A 71 -2.81 -7.26 5.02
N VAL A 72 -2.34 -7.21 3.77
CA VAL A 72 -2.97 -7.89 2.64
C VAL A 72 -2.22 -9.20 2.43
N ASN A 73 -2.96 -10.29 2.42
CA ASN A 73 -2.46 -11.64 2.20
C ASN A 73 -2.97 -12.11 0.84
N TRP A 74 -2.17 -12.88 0.11
CA TRP A 74 -2.59 -13.45 -1.17
C TRP A 74 -1.89 -14.78 -1.45
N VAL A 75 -2.52 -15.60 -2.29
CA VAL A 75 -1.93 -16.85 -2.79
C VAL A 75 -1.22 -16.56 -4.10
N GLU A 76 0.10 -16.74 -4.13
CA GLU A 76 0.92 -16.64 -5.34
C GLU A 76 1.24 -18.04 -5.87
N ASN A 77 0.86 -18.34 -7.11
CA ASN A 77 1.16 -19.63 -7.72
C ASN A 77 2.49 -19.56 -8.48
N PHE A 78 3.48 -20.34 -8.04
CA PHE A 78 4.75 -20.50 -8.75
C PHE A 78 4.72 -21.78 -9.60
N ARG A 79 5.19 -21.69 -10.85
CA ARG A 79 5.33 -22.87 -11.70
C ARG A 79 6.72 -23.47 -11.50
N ASP A 80 6.76 -24.70 -11.02
CA ASP A 80 7.98 -25.50 -10.98
C ASP A 80 8.39 -25.87 -12.42
N GLU A 81 9.59 -25.47 -12.85
CA GLU A 81 10.09 -25.71 -14.21
C GLU A 81 10.44 -27.20 -14.43
N ASP A 82 10.80 -27.93 -13.37
CA ASP A 82 11.19 -29.35 -13.47
C ASP A 82 9.96 -30.27 -13.58
N THR A 83 8.92 -29.98 -12.80
CA THR A 83 7.71 -30.83 -12.75
C THR A 83 6.51 -30.26 -13.51
N GLY A 84 6.55 -28.98 -13.89
CA GLY A 84 5.45 -28.26 -14.53
C GLY A 84 4.26 -27.96 -13.61
N LYS A 85 4.33 -28.33 -12.33
CA LYS A 85 3.24 -28.15 -11.35
C LYS A 85 3.19 -26.71 -10.82
N LEU A 86 1.98 -26.28 -10.43
CA LEU A 86 1.78 -25.04 -9.70
C LEU A 86 1.90 -25.31 -8.19
N ILE A 87 2.75 -24.53 -7.54
CA ILE A 87 2.97 -24.55 -6.09
C ILE A 87 2.36 -23.26 -5.54
N PRO A 88 1.25 -23.32 -4.77
CA PRO A 88 0.68 -22.15 -4.12
C PRO A 88 1.57 -21.73 -2.95
N VAL A 89 1.86 -20.44 -2.85
CA VAL A 89 2.65 -19.82 -1.78
C VAL A 89 1.84 -18.69 -1.16
N ASP A 90 1.59 -18.78 0.14
CA ASP A 90 0.98 -17.70 0.89
C ASP A 90 1.97 -16.55 1.06
N ARG A 91 1.55 -15.37 0.61
CA ARG A 91 2.29 -14.12 0.73
C ARG A 91 1.53 -13.14 1.60
N SER A 92 2.24 -12.20 2.18
CA SER A 92 1.62 -11.06 2.85
C SER A 92 2.47 -9.80 2.73
N ARG A 93 1.81 -8.65 2.73
CA ARG A 93 2.42 -7.31 2.76
C ARG A 93 1.70 -6.46 3.80
N ILE A 94 2.47 -5.71 4.58
CA ILE A 94 1.92 -4.68 5.47
C ILE A 94 1.50 -3.49 4.59
N VAL A 95 0.26 -3.05 4.76
CA VAL A 95 -0.31 -1.91 4.03
C VAL A 95 -0.83 -0.82 4.97
N LYS A 96 -0.90 -1.10 6.27
CA LYS A 96 -1.43 -0.17 7.26
C LYS A 96 -0.76 -0.36 8.61
N ILE A 97 -0.35 0.74 9.26
CA ILE A 97 0.27 0.71 10.59
C ILE A 97 -0.40 1.78 11.45
N ASN A 98 -0.97 1.39 12.60
CA ASN A 98 -1.64 2.28 13.55
C ASN A 98 -2.72 3.18 12.92
N GLY A 99 -3.44 2.69 11.91
CA GLY A 99 -4.45 3.49 11.21
C GLY A 99 -3.96 4.14 9.92
N GLU A 100 -2.65 4.31 9.75
CA GLU A 100 -2.05 5.00 8.61
C GLU A 100 -1.72 4.02 7.48
N TRP A 101 -2.10 4.36 6.25
CA TRP A 101 -1.84 3.54 5.06
C TRP A 101 -0.42 3.76 4.54
N ASP A 102 0.28 2.66 4.27
CA ASP A 102 1.64 2.60 3.71
C ASP A 102 1.57 1.88 2.35
N LEU A 103 1.15 2.63 1.32
CA LEU A 103 0.84 2.13 -0.04
C LEU A 103 1.95 2.40 -1.04
#